data_AF-A0A8T5TEW3-F1
#
_entry.id   AF-A0A8T5TEW3-F1
#
_cell.length_a   1.000
_cell.length_b   1.000
_cell.length_c   1.000
_cell.angle_alpha   90.00
_cell.angle_beta   90.00
_cell.angle_gamma   90.00
#
_symmetry.space_group_name_H-M   'P 1'
#
loop_
_entity.id
_entity.type
_entity.pdbx_description
1 polymer ?
#
loop_
_entity_poly.entity_id
_entity_poly.type
_entity_poly.pdbx_seq_one_letter_code
_entity_poly.pdbx_strand_id
1 'polypeptide(L)' 'MTIIIVLLVVWFVVSLLIAIWVYKDAKSRDMNAAVWLLIVLLTGCIGCIIYLVVRD' A
#
# COMPACT_ATOMS: atom_id res chain seq x y z
N MET A 1 -20.76 16.05 -9.20
CA MET A 1 -19.34 16.27 -9.52
C MET A 1 -18.46 16.34 -8.27
N THR A 2 -18.83 17.09 -7.24
CA THR A 2 -18.06 17.27 -5.98
C THR A 2 -17.85 15.98 -5.17
N ILE A 3 -18.87 15.12 -5.04
CA ILE A 3 -18.80 13.86 -4.28
C ILE A 3 -17.75 12.90 -4.87
N ILE A 4 -17.64 12.83 -6.20
CA ILE A 4 -16.70 11.95 -6.90
C ILE A 4 -15.26 12.40 -6.62
N ILE A 5 -15.02 13.71 -6.58
CA ILE A 5 -13.70 14.28 -6.26
C ILE A 5 -13.30 13.94 -4.82
N VAL A 6 -14.23 14.06 -3.87
CA VAL A 6 -13.97 13.68 -2.47
C VAL A 6 -13.63 12.20 -2.35
N LEU A 7 -14.38 11.32 -3.03
CA LEU A 7 -14.10 9.88 -3.04
C LEU A 7 -12.72 9.54 -3.62
N LEU A 8 -12.33 10.20 -4.72
CA LEU A 8 -11.00 10.02 -5.32
C LEU A 8 -9.87 10.47 -4.38
N VAL A 9 -10.05 11.60 -3.70
CA VAL A 9 -9.05 12.11 -2.75
C VAL A 9 -8.92 11.16 -1.56
N VAL A 10 -10.03 10.68 -1.00
CA VAL A 10 -10.01 9.71 0.10
C VAL A 10 -9.33 8.41 -0.35
N TRP A 11 -9.67 7.89 -1.52
CA TRP A 11 -9.04 6.70 -2.08
C TRP A 11 -7.52 6.86 -2.26
N PHE A 12 -7.09 8.03 -2.75
CA PHE A 12 -5.68 8.34 -2.94
C PHE A 12 -4.92 8.42 -1.61
N VAL A 13 -5.49 9.10 -0.60
CA VAL A 13 -4.90 9.19 0.74
C VAL A 13 -4.80 7.81 1.39
N VAL A 14 -5.85 6.99 1.29
CA VAL A 14 -5.84 5.61 1.80
C VAL A 14 -4.78 4.77 1.10
N SER A 15 -4.65 4.87 -0.22
CA SER A 15 -3.63 4.16 -0.99
C SER A 15 -2.21 4.54 -0.56
N LEU A 16 -1.95 5.83 -0.32
CA LEU A 16 -0.66 6.31 0.21
C LEU A 16 -0.37 5.80 1.63
N LEU A 17 -1.36 5.86 2.52
CA LEU A 17 -1.23 5.35 3.90
C LEU A 17 -0.90 3.86 3.90
N ILE A 18 -1.58 3.08 3.05
CA ILE A 18 -1.32 1.65 2.87
C ILE A 18 0.12 1.43 2.39
N ALA A 19 0.59 2.13 1.36
CA ALA A 19 1.95 1.96 0.85
C ALA A 19 3.03 2.28 1.90
N ILE A 20 2.83 3.36 2.67
CA ILE A 20 3.72 3.74 3.78
C ILE A 20 3.70 2.68 4.88
N TRP A 21 2.51 2.17 5.20
CA TRP A 21 2.34 1.15 6.22
C TRP A 21 3.01 -0.18 5.82
N VAL A 22 2.84 -0.64 4.58
CA VAL A 22 3.51 -1.84 4.05
C VAL A 22 5.03 -1.71 4.16
N TYR A 23 5.59 -0.56 3.82
CA TYR A 23 7.03 -0.32 3.97
C TYR A 23 7.49 -0.36 5.42
N LYS A 24 6.75 0.29 6.34
CA LYS A 24 7.11 0.27 7.77
C LYS A 24 6.94 -1.11 8.40
N ASP A 25 5.88 -1.84 8.06
CA ASP A 25 5.62 -3.21 8.57
C ASP A 25 6.71 -4.16 8.04
N ALA A 26 7.05 -4.10 6.76
CA ALA A 26 8.11 -4.93 6.18
C ALA A 26 9.48 -4.60 6.79
N LYS A 27 9.78 -3.32 7.03
CA LYS A 27 11.02 -2.88 7.68
C LYS A 27 11.11 -3.34 9.14
N SER A 28 9.98 -3.36 9.85
CA SER A 28 9.93 -3.84 11.24
C SER A 28 10.10 -5.36 11.35
N ARG A 29 9.85 -6.09 10.27
CA ARG A 29 9.94 -7.57 10.22
C ARG A 29 11.25 -8.06 9.62
N ASP A 30 12.25 -7.18 9.44
CA ASP A 30 13.52 -7.48 8.73
C ASP A 30 13.30 -8.08 7.33
N MET A 31 12.13 -7.82 6.73
CA MET A 31 11.82 -8.20 5.35
C MET A 31 12.34 -7.12 4.40
N ASN A 32 12.55 -7.47 3.13
CA ASN A 32 12.95 -6.52 2.09
C ASN A 32 11.85 -5.47 1.82
N ALA A 33 11.79 -4.43 2.66
CA ALA A 33 10.78 -3.38 2.63
C ALA A 33 10.77 -2.61 1.30
N ALA A 34 11.94 -2.40 0.71
CA ALA A 34 12.07 -1.77 -0.60
C ALA A 34 11.42 -2.61 -1.71
N VAL A 35 11.56 -3.95 -1.66
CA VAL A 35 10.94 -4.86 -2.64
C VAL A 35 9.43 -4.87 -2.49
N TRP A 36 8.93 -4.95 -1.26
CA TRP A 36 7.50 -4.90 -0.99
C TRP A 36 6.87 -3.57 -1.40
N LEU A 37 7.52 -2.44 -1.09
CA LEU A 37 7.07 -1.14 -1.56
C LEU A 37 7.07 -1.06 -3.08
N LEU A 38 8.09 -1.59 -3.78
CA LEU A 38 8.13 -1.64 -5.23
C LEU A 38 6.99 -2.47 -5.82
N ILE A 39 6.70 -3.63 -5.24
CA ILE A 39 5.58 -4.50 -5.64
C ILE A 39 4.25 -3.76 -5.46
N VAL A 40 3.99 -3.18 -4.29
CA VAL A 40 2.77 -2.41 -4.00
C VAL A 40 2.66 -1.17 -4.90
N LEU A 41 3.78 -0.54 -5.25
CA LEU A 41 3.79 0.60 -6.17
C LEU A 41 3.44 0.19 -7.61
N LEU A 42 3.97 -0.94 -8.09
CA LEU A 42 3.76 -1.44 -9.46
C LEU A 42 2.39 -2.09 -9.66
N THR A 43 1.92 -2.84 -8.67
CA THR A 43 0.66 -3.60 -8.75
C THR A 43 -0.49 -2.94 -7.99
N GLY A 44 -0.24 -1.83 -7.28
CA GLY A 44 -1.24 -1.07 -6.55
C GLY A 44 -1.88 -1.88 -5.42
N CYS A 45 -3.23 -1.85 -5.39
CA CYS A 45 -4.02 -2.59 -4.40
C CYS A 45 -3.72 -4.10 -4.40
N ILE A 46 -3.39 -4.69 -5.56
CA ILE A 46 -3.09 -6.12 -5.68
C ILE A 46 -1.81 -6.46 -4.92
N GLY A 47 -0.76 -5.64 -5.05
CA GLY A 47 0.49 -5.83 -4.31
C GLY A 47 0.30 -5.73 -2.80
N CYS A 48 -0.60 -4.84 -2.36
CA CYS A 48 -0.97 -4.79 -0.95
C CYS A 48 -1.66 -6.07 -0.48
N ILE A 49 -2.57 -6.64 -1.27
CA ILE A 49 -3.22 -7.92 -0.92
C ILE A 49 -2.18 -9.03 -0.83
N ILE A 50 -1.26 -9.13 -1.81
CA ILE A 50 -0.17 -10.12 -1.80
C ILE A 50 0.72 -9.93 -0.57
N TYR A 51 1.06 -8.69 -0.21
CA TYR A 51 1.81 -8.41 1.02
C TYR A 51 1.11 -8.93 2.26
N LEU A 52 -0.19 -8.64 2.38
CA LEU A 52 -1.00 -9.09 3.51
C LEU A 52 -1.08 -10.62 3.63
N VAL A 53 -1.00 -11.33 2.51
CA VAL A 53 -1.01 -12.81 2.47
C VAL A 53 0.35 -13.41 2.78
N VAL A 54 1.45 -12.77 2.33
CA VAL A 54 2.81 -13.28 2.55
C VAL A 54 3.38 -12.87 3.91
N ARG A 55 2.84 -11.82 4.55
CA ARG A 55 3.31 -11.34 5.86
C ARG A 55 2.87 -12.19 7.05
N ASP A 56 2.05 -13.23 6.83
CA ASP A 56 1.72 -14.26 7.83
C ASP A 56 2.97 -15.05 8.25
#